data_AF-A0A8B6DZP6-F1
#
_entry.id   AF-A0A8B6DZP6-F1
#
_cell.length_a   1.000
_cell.length_b   1.000
_cell.length_c   1.000
_cell.angle_alpha   90.00
_cell.angle_beta   90.00
_cell.angle_gamma   90.00
#
_symmetry.space_group_name_H-M   'P 1'
#
loop_
_entity.id
_entity.type
_entity.pdbx_description
1 polymer ?
#
loop_
_entity_poly.entity_id
_entity_poly.type
_entity_poly.pdbx_seq_one_letter_code
_entity_poly.pdbx_strand_id
1 'polypeptide(L)'
;MSHDCIEYGIYYVYIPRNRSLDYDSEVRYDVSVTCTDGRQPSDEGHLMFYVIKNIPPEFTDLPREEILPQQSTSSDFTIPIVVTDADTATTSLSYAINCEPSASCPFSWTTTSTGADIKTTVDFSTIQVPAFDIHVTVNDGDTTVGSNVLSVYVENINDIPVFANAESDLKIGVEENTAVGTLLYTYFTTDLDSVDVVTYSWTPTTNSYFDIDSA
;
A
#
# COMPACT_ATOMS: atom_id res chain seq x y z
N MET A 1 7.43 -44.08 -62.28
CA MET A 1 7.34 -42.64 -61.94
C MET A 1 7.79 -42.53 -60.50
N SER A 2 9.04 -42.12 -60.31
CA SER A 2 9.76 -42.18 -59.03
C SER A 2 9.58 -40.87 -58.28
N HIS A 3 9.16 -41.01 -57.02
CA HIS A 3 9.40 -40.16 -55.85
C HIS A 3 10.09 -38.82 -56.08
N ASP A 4 9.39 -37.74 -55.72
CA ASP A 4 10.02 -36.59 -55.08
C ASP A 4 9.19 -36.26 -53.82
N CYS A 5 9.67 -36.76 -52.67
CA CYS A 5 9.30 -36.22 -51.38
C CYS A 5 10.14 -34.95 -51.18
N ILE A 6 9.51 -33.77 -51.16
CA ILE A 6 10.13 -32.57 -50.63
C ILE A 6 9.57 -32.39 -49.22
N GLU A 7 10.29 -32.88 -48.23
CA GLU A 7 9.96 -32.64 -46.82
C GLU A 7 10.73 -31.40 -46.36
N TYR A 8 10.01 -30.32 -46.04
CA TYR A 8 10.58 -29.12 -45.44
C TYR A 8 10.67 -29.32 -43.93
N GLY A 9 11.88 -29.56 -43.41
CA GLY A 9 12.14 -29.57 -41.98
C GLY A 9 12.20 -28.15 -41.43
N ILE A 10 11.34 -27.80 -40.48
CA ILE A 10 11.42 -26.55 -39.72
C ILE A 10 12.22 -26.82 -38.44
N TYR A 11 13.31 -26.08 -38.24
CA TYR A 11 14.13 -26.13 -37.04
C TYR A 11 14.03 -24.80 -36.28
N TYR A 12 13.99 -24.89 -34.96
CA TYR A 12 13.89 -23.73 -34.06
C TYR A 12 15.13 -23.63 -33.20
N VAL A 13 15.65 -22.42 -33.04
CA VAL A 13 16.70 -22.08 -32.08
C VAL A 13 16.03 -21.46 -30.87
N TYR A 14 16.33 -21.94 -29.67
CA TYR A 14 15.74 -21.46 -28.42
C TYR A 14 16.75 -21.53 -27.27
N ILE A 15 16.50 -20.73 -26.24
CA ILE A 15 17.27 -20.77 -24.98
C ILE A 15 16.80 -21.98 -24.17
N PRO A 16 17.69 -22.90 -23.75
CA PRO A 16 17.30 -24.04 -22.91
C PRO A 16 16.72 -23.58 -21.57
N ARG A 17 15.72 -24.30 -21.05
CA ARG A 17 15.00 -23.93 -19.80
C ARG A 17 15.85 -23.81 -18.54
N ASN A 18 17.08 -24.34 -18.56
CA ASN A 18 18.02 -24.34 -17.44
C ASN A 18 19.22 -23.41 -17.66
N ARG A 19 19.10 -22.48 -18.62
CA ARG A 19 20.11 -21.48 -18.95
C ARG A 19 19.45 -20.10 -18.89
N SER A 20 20.22 -19.10 -18.52
CA SER A 20 19.87 -17.69 -18.61
C SER A 20 20.92 -16.96 -19.46
N LEU A 21 20.53 -15.81 -19.99
CA LEU A 21 21.45 -14.86 -20.59
C LEU A 21 21.88 -13.87 -19.50
N ASP A 22 23.12 -13.40 -19.58
CA ASP A 22 23.66 -12.38 -18.69
C ASP A 22 24.48 -11.40 -19.53
N TYR A 23 23.99 -10.18 -19.62
CA TYR A 23 24.61 -9.10 -20.41
C TYR A 23 26.02 -8.77 -19.93
N ASP A 24 26.27 -8.82 -18.61
CA ASP A 24 27.58 -8.46 -18.05
C ASP A 24 28.61 -9.59 -18.23
N SER A 25 28.14 -10.82 -18.47
CA SER A 25 28.99 -11.98 -18.76
C SER A 25 29.31 -12.13 -20.25
N GLU A 26 28.30 -12.09 -21.12
CA GLU A 26 28.46 -12.27 -22.57
C GLU A 26 27.35 -11.55 -23.34
N VAL A 27 27.75 -10.65 -24.24
CA VAL A 27 26.82 -9.78 -24.98
C VAL A 27 26.49 -10.30 -26.37
N ARG A 28 27.22 -11.29 -26.87
CA ARG A 28 27.08 -11.79 -28.24
C ARG A 28 27.32 -13.29 -28.35
N TYR A 29 26.49 -13.94 -29.15
CA TYR A 29 26.65 -15.35 -29.52
C TYR A 29 26.64 -15.50 -31.04
N ASP A 30 27.75 -15.96 -31.60
CA ASP A 30 27.85 -16.39 -32.99
C ASP A 30 27.56 -17.90 -33.09
N VAL A 31 26.52 -18.26 -33.84
CA VAL A 31 26.02 -19.63 -33.95
C VAL A 31 26.11 -20.07 -35.41
N SER A 32 26.92 -21.09 -35.68
CA SER A 32 26.92 -21.79 -36.97
C SER A 32 25.91 -22.94 -36.96
N VAL A 33 25.13 -23.04 -38.02
CA VAL A 33 24.16 -24.12 -38.24
C VAL A 33 24.54 -24.86 -39.52
N THR A 34 24.90 -26.13 -39.40
CA THR A 34 25.25 -26.97 -40.55
C THR A 34 24.04 -27.79 -41.00
N CYS A 35 23.73 -27.74 -42.30
CA CYS A 35 22.75 -28.57 -42.96
C CYS A 35 23.45 -29.63 -43.82
N THR A 36 23.22 -30.92 -43.53
CA THR A 36 23.84 -32.03 -44.26
C THR A 36 22.87 -33.20 -44.41
N ASP A 37 22.92 -33.89 -45.54
CA ASP A 37 22.25 -35.16 -45.79
C ASP A 37 23.13 -36.38 -45.43
N GLY A 38 24.26 -36.14 -44.76
CA GLY A 38 25.27 -37.15 -44.45
C GLY A 38 26.23 -37.46 -45.60
N ARG A 39 26.11 -36.78 -46.75
CA ARG A 39 27.05 -36.82 -47.87
C ARG A 39 27.68 -35.44 -48.03
N GLN A 40 28.87 -35.38 -48.65
CA GLN A 40 29.56 -34.11 -48.89
C GLN A 40 29.19 -33.55 -50.27
N PRO A 41 29.08 -32.20 -50.41
CA PRO A 41 29.29 -31.15 -49.37
C PRO A 41 28.04 -30.82 -48.53
N SER A 42 28.25 -30.26 -47.33
CA SER A 42 27.20 -29.67 -46.48
C SER A 42 27.08 -28.16 -46.70
N ASP A 43 25.94 -27.59 -46.32
CA ASP A 43 25.73 -26.14 -46.29
C ASP A 43 25.83 -25.58 -44.86
N GLU A 44 26.20 -24.32 -44.71
CA GLU A 44 26.35 -23.67 -43.39
C GLU A 44 25.66 -22.31 -43.38
N GLY A 45 24.83 -22.09 -42.36
CA GLY A 45 24.25 -20.79 -42.03
C GLY A 45 24.89 -20.21 -40.78
N HIS A 46 25.00 -18.89 -40.71
CA HIS A 46 25.49 -18.18 -39.53
C HIS A 46 24.39 -17.30 -38.96
N LEU A 47 24.19 -17.41 -37.64
CA LEU A 47 23.29 -16.59 -36.86
C LEU A 47 24.09 -15.82 -35.82
N MET A 48 23.64 -14.62 -35.50
CA MET A 48 24.25 -13.79 -34.48
C MET A 48 23.16 -13.27 -33.56
N PHE A 49 23.30 -13.56 -32.28
CA PHE A 49 22.40 -13.10 -31.23
C PHE A 49 23.12 -12.05 -30.37
N TYR A 50 22.42 -10.96 -30.05
CA TYR A 50 22.87 -9.97 -29.09
C TYR A 50 22.03 -10.05 -27.81
N VAL A 51 22.69 -9.94 -26.66
CA VAL A 51 22.01 -9.78 -25.37
C VAL A 51 21.78 -8.28 -25.17
N ILE A 52 20.54 -7.91 -24.83
CA ILE A 52 20.17 -6.53 -24.49
C ILE A 52 20.18 -6.41 -22.97
N LYS A 53 20.74 -5.32 -22.47
CA LYS A 53 20.79 -5.05 -21.02
C LYS A 53 19.39 -4.68 -20.52
N ASN A 54 18.99 -5.28 -19.39
CA ASN A 54 17.77 -4.93 -18.67
C ASN A 54 17.78 -3.45 -18.24
N ILE A 55 16.65 -2.78 -18.34
CA ILE A 55 16.44 -1.42 -17.87
C ILE A 55 15.54 -1.49 -16.64
N PRO A 56 16.06 -1.24 -15.41
CA PRO A 56 15.26 -1.38 -14.20
C PRO A 56 13.97 -0.54 -14.24
N PRO A 57 12.87 -1.03 -13.65
CA PRO A 57 11.61 -0.30 -13.58
C PRO A 57 11.76 0.96 -12.74
N GLU A 58 10.98 1.99 -13.06
CA GLU A 58 11.02 3.30 -12.40
C GLU A 58 9.65 3.68 -11.83
N PHE A 59 9.61 4.10 -10.57
CA PHE A 59 8.44 4.75 -9.99
C PHE A 59 8.33 6.18 -10.53
N THR A 60 7.35 6.44 -11.38
CA THR A 60 7.13 7.78 -11.96
C THR A 60 6.16 8.62 -11.15
N ASP A 61 5.30 7.97 -10.35
CA ASP A 61 4.33 8.63 -9.48
C ASP A 61 4.14 7.82 -8.20
N LEU A 62 4.80 8.24 -7.13
CA LEU A 62 4.63 7.75 -5.77
C LEU A 62 4.72 8.96 -4.84
N PRO A 63 3.63 9.39 -4.20
CA PRO A 63 3.67 10.50 -3.26
C PRO A 63 4.58 10.16 -2.08
N ARG A 64 5.24 11.18 -1.54
CA ARG A 64 6.09 11.04 -0.35
C ARG A 64 5.25 10.95 0.92
N GLU A 65 4.19 11.77 1.00
CA GLU A 65 3.38 11.94 2.20
C GLU A 65 1.92 12.09 1.80
N GLU A 66 1.03 11.55 2.63
CA GLU A 66 -0.42 11.70 2.53
C GLU A 66 -1.03 11.90 3.91
N ILE A 67 -2.19 12.55 3.96
CA ILE A 67 -2.91 12.84 5.19
C ILE A 67 -4.29 12.21 5.11
N LEU A 68 -4.66 11.46 6.15
CA LEU A 68 -5.94 10.78 6.26
C LEU A 68 -6.63 11.14 7.57
N PRO A 69 -7.84 11.70 7.57
CA PRO A 69 -8.61 11.90 8.80
C PRO A 69 -8.94 10.57 9.49
N GLN A 70 -8.95 10.52 10.82
CA GLN A 70 -9.36 9.31 11.56
C GLN A 70 -10.82 8.90 11.26
N GLN A 71 -11.68 9.82 10.82
CA GLN A 71 -13.07 9.51 10.43
C GLN A 71 -13.18 8.84 9.05
N SER A 72 -12.07 8.64 8.34
CA SER A 72 -12.07 7.99 7.02
C SER A 72 -12.50 6.53 7.11
N THR A 73 -13.25 6.13 6.10
CA THR A 73 -13.71 4.76 5.89
C THR A 73 -12.77 3.99 4.97
N SER A 74 -12.94 2.68 4.92
CA SER A 74 -12.19 1.77 4.03
C SER A 74 -12.29 2.11 2.53
N SER A 75 -13.21 2.99 2.11
CA SER A 75 -13.35 3.44 0.71
C SER A 75 -12.75 4.80 0.41
N ASP A 76 -12.34 5.57 1.42
CA ASP A 76 -12.00 6.99 1.24
C ASP A 76 -10.57 7.23 0.76
N PHE A 77 -9.71 6.20 0.78
CA PHE A 77 -8.30 6.34 0.49
C PHE A 77 -7.84 5.34 -0.56
N THR A 78 -7.38 5.86 -1.71
CA THR A 78 -6.73 5.09 -2.76
C THR A 78 -5.63 5.94 -3.37
N ILE A 79 -4.41 5.43 -3.38
CA ILE A 79 -3.25 6.09 -3.99
C ILE A 79 -2.82 5.25 -5.19
N PRO A 80 -2.89 5.79 -6.41
CA PRO A 80 -2.28 5.15 -7.56
C PRO A 80 -0.75 5.28 -7.47
N ILE A 81 -0.07 4.17 -7.71
CA ILE A 81 1.38 4.11 -7.93
C ILE A 81 1.58 3.80 -9.40
N VAL A 82 2.33 4.64 -10.09
CA VAL A 82 2.67 4.42 -11.50
C VAL A 82 4.12 3.97 -11.61
N VAL A 83 4.32 2.85 -12.29
CA VAL A 83 5.65 2.33 -12.60
C VAL A 83 5.77 2.16 -14.11
N THR A 84 6.89 2.61 -14.65
CA THR A 84 7.25 2.40 -16.05
C THR A 84 8.43 1.47 -16.15
N ASP A 85 8.40 0.63 -17.18
CA ASP A 85 9.50 -0.23 -17.58
C ASP A 85 9.76 0.05 -19.07
N ALA A 86 11.02 0.33 -19.40
CA ALA A 86 11.43 0.73 -20.74
C ALA A 86 11.95 -0.46 -21.58
N ASP A 87 11.96 -1.67 -21.03
CA ASP A 87 12.34 -2.86 -21.76
C ASP A 87 11.36 -3.16 -22.90
N THR A 88 11.93 -3.48 -24.07
CA THR A 88 11.14 -3.75 -25.29
C THR A 88 10.47 -5.13 -25.27
N ALA A 89 10.94 -6.03 -24.39
CA ALA A 89 10.29 -7.29 -24.10
C ALA A 89 9.18 -7.05 -23.08
N THR A 90 8.06 -7.78 -23.19
CA THR A 90 7.01 -7.71 -22.16
C THR A 90 7.51 -8.34 -20.87
N THR A 91 7.95 -7.51 -19.93
CA THR A 91 8.23 -7.89 -18.54
C THR A 91 6.92 -7.79 -17.75
N SER A 92 6.65 -8.79 -16.89
CA SER A 92 5.53 -8.70 -15.96
C SER A 92 6.04 -8.06 -14.66
N LEU A 93 5.59 -6.85 -14.37
CA LEU A 93 5.94 -6.18 -13.11
C LEU A 93 5.25 -6.87 -11.93
N SER A 94 6.02 -7.12 -10.88
CA SER A 94 5.56 -7.64 -9.60
C SER A 94 5.84 -6.63 -8.49
N TYR A 95 4.87 -6.44 -7.59
CA TYR A 95 4.91 -5.43 -6.55
C TYR A 95 4.89 -6.08 -5.18
N ALA A 96 5.53 -5.45 -4.20
CA ALA A 96 5.38 -5.80 -2.81
C ALA A 96 5.33 -4.54 -1.95
N ILE A 97 4.40 -4.54 -0.99
CA ILE A 97 4.31 -3.51 0.05
C ILE A 97 4.61 -4.09 1.42
N ASN A 98 5.31 -3.32 2.23
CA ASN A 98 5.53 -3.55 3.65
C ASN A 98 5.09 -2.29 4.38
N CYS A 99 4.72 -2.42 5.65
CA CYS A 99 4.09 -1.33 6.38
C CYS A 99 4.65 -1.28 7.79
N GLU A 100 4.95 -0.08 8.27
CA GLU A 100 5.45 0.16 9.61
C GLU A 100 4.55 1.19 10.33
N PRO A 101 3.99 0.86 11.51
CA PRO A 101 4.11 -0.39 12.26
C PRO A 101 3.35 -1.56 11.61
N SER A 102 4.00 -2.73 11.53
CA SER A 102 3.46 -3.89 10.77
C SER A 102 2.31 -4.62 11.46
N ALA A 103 2.20 -4.54 12.79
CA ALA A 103 1.19 -5.27 13.56
C ALA A 103 -0.23 -4.75 13.33
N SER A 104 -0.38 -3.53 12.82
CA SER A 104 -1.65 -2.82 12.70
C SER A 104 -1.81 -2.17 11.33
N CYS A 105 -1.16 -2.68 10.28
CA CYS A 105 -1.20 -2.04 8.97
C CYS A 105 -2.62 -2.06 8.37
N PRO A 106 -3.26 -0.90 8.15
CA PRO A 106 -4.61 -0.80 7.61
C PRO A 106 -4.63 -0.70 6.08
N PHE A 107 -3.53 -1.04 5.40
CA PHE A 107 -3.37 -0.87 3.96
C PHE A 107 -3.16 -2.19 3.24
N SER A 108 -3.70 -2.27 2.03
CA SER A 108 -3.43 -3.32 1.05
C SER A 108 -3.07 -2.71 -0.29
N TRP A 109 -2.73 -3.56 -1.26
CA TRP A 109 -2.46 -3.12 -2.62
C TRP A 109 -3.13 -4.01 -3.66
N THR A 110 -3.27 -3.49 -4.88
CA THR A 110 -3.76 -4.25 -6.04
C THR A 110 -3.01 -3.81 -7.29
N THR A 111 -2.58 -4.75 -8.12
CA THR A 111 -1.97 -4.42 -9.42
C THR A 111 -2.97 -3.77 -10.37
N THR A 112 -2.51 -2.78 -11.12
CA THR A 112 -3.23 -2.20 -12.26
C THR A 112 -2.46 -2.46 -13.54
N SER A 113 -2.99 -2.02 -14.69
CA SER A 113 -2.30 -2.16 -15.97
C SER A 113 -1.02 -1.32 -16.08
N THR A 114 -0.83 -0.33 -15.21
CA THR A 114 0.27 0.65 -15.27
C THR A 114 1.06 0.73 -13.97
N GLY A 115 0.81 -0.16 -13.02
CA GLY A 115 1.23 0.09 -11.65
C GLY A 115 0.54 -0.77 -10.59
N ALA A 116 0.34 -0.15 -9.43
CA ALA A 116 -0.44 -0.71 -8.33
C ALA A 116 -1.21 0.42 -7.62
N ASP A 117 -2.34 0.10 -7.00
CA ASP A 117 -3.04 1.01 -6.10
C ASP A 117 -2.78 0.58 -4.65
N ILE A 118 -2.45 1.51 -3.76
CA ILE A 118 -2.53 1.32 -2.30
C ILE A 118 -3.93 1.73 -1.84
N LYS A 119 -4.57 0.92 -1.00
CA LYS A 119 -5.94 1.16 -0.50
C LYS A 119 -6.02 0.88 0.99
N THR A 120 -6.88 1.60 1.68
CA THR A 120 -7.27 1.22 3.05
C THR A 120 -8.13 -0.03 3.03
N THR A 121 -8.05 -0.84 4.09
CA THR A 121 -8.83 -2.09 4.24
C THR A 121 -9.82 -2.05 5.40
N VAL A 122 -9.75 -1.01 6.21
CA VAL A 122 -10.54 -0.82 7.43
C VAL A 122 -10.96 0.64 7.55
N ASP A 123 -11.98 0.88 8.37
CA ASP A 123 -12.33 2.22 8.81
C ASP A 123 -11.33 2.69 9.87
N PHE A 124 -11.01 3.99 9.87
CA PHE A 124 -9.97 4.55 10.72
C PHE A 124 -10.48 5.01 12.09
N SER A 125 -11.79 4.96 12.34
CA SER A 125 -12.45 5.46 13.56
C SER A 125 -12.01 4.81 14.87
N THR A 126 -11.20 3.75 14.80
CA THR A 126 -10.63 3.02 15.95
C THR A 126 -9.10 2.96 15.91
N ILE A 127 -8.46 3.55 14.89
CA ILE A 127 -7.00 3.58 14.73
C ILE A 127 -6.43 4.66 15.64
N GLN A 128 -5.52 4.26 16.52
CA GLN A 128 -4.80 5.16 17.43
C GLN A 128 -3.33 5.40 17.02
N VAL A 129 -2.94 4.92 15.84
CA VAL A 129 -1.57 5.06 15.33
C VAL A 129 -1.46 6.33 14.48
N PRO A 130 -0.57 7.28 14.82
CA PRO A 130 -0.48 8.60 14.18
C PRO A 130 0.12 8.62 12.78
N ALA A 131 0.88 7.60 12.43
CA ALA A 131 1.45 7.52 11.10
C ALA A 131 1.77 6.07 10.72
N PHE A 132 1.77 5.82 9.41
CA PHE A 132 2.21 4.59 8.81
C PHE A 132 3.21 4.87 7.69
N ASP A 133 4.34 4.18 7.71
CA ASP A 133 5.29 4.18 6.59
C ASP A 133 5.02 2.95 5.71
N ILE A 134 4.60 3.20 4.46
CA ILE A 134 4.34 2.18 3.46
C ILE A 134 5.54 2.08 2.53
N HIS A 135 6.25 0.97 2.66
CA HIS A 135 7.42 0.60 1.90
C HIS A 135 7.02 -0.14 0.63
N VAL A 136 7.29 0.44 -0.54
CA VAL A 136 6.92 -0.15 -1.84
C VAL A 136 8.17 -0.59 -2.60
N THR A 137 8.10 -1.79 -3.18
CA THR A 137 9.10 -2.34 -4.10
C THR A 137 8.44 -2.86 -5.37
N VAL A 138 9.17 -2.81 -6.48
CA VAL A 138 8.74 -3.35 -7.77
C VAL A 138 9.87 -4.15 -8.40
N ASN A 139 9.54 -5.26 -9.06
CA ASN A 139 10.48 -6.14 -9.74
C ASN A 139 9.94 -6.51 -11.14
N ASP A 140 10.79 -6.38 -12.16
CA ASP A 140 10.48 -6.68 -13.58
C ASP A 140 10.75 -8.15 -13.99
N GLY A 141 11.26 -8.96 -13.06
CA GLY A 141 11.75 -10.32 -13.28
C GLY A 141 13.27 -10.46 -13.15
N ASP A 142 14.01 -9.35 -13.34
CA ASP A 142 15.47 -9.30 -13.35
C ASP A 142 16.02 -8.37 -12.26
N THR A 143 15.46 -7.16 -12.12
CA THR A 143 15.88 -6.13 -11.16
C THR A 143 14.73 -5.74 -10.22
N THR A 144 15.04 -5.64 -8.92
CA THR A 144 14.13 -5.06 -7.91
C THR A 144 14.52 -3.62 -7.62
N VAL A 145 13.55 -2.71 -7.65
CA VAL A 145 13.70 -1.29 -7.30
C VAL A 145 12.87 -0.96 -6.05
N GLY A 146 13.43 -0.09 -5.20
CA GLY A 146 12.89 0.28 -3.89
C GLY A 146 13.84 -0.14 -2.75
N SER A 147 13.41 -0.13 -1.48
CA SER A 147 12.09 0.30 -1.01
C SER A 147 11.96 1.83 -1.04
N ASN A 148 10.96 2.32 -1.77
CA ASN A 148 10.50 3.69 -1.63
C ASN A 148 9.46 3.77 -0.52
N VAL A 149 9.31 4.94 0.11
CA VAL A 149 8.44 5.12 1.28
C VAL A 149 7.39 6.17 0.98
N LEU A 150 6.15 5.82 1.27
CA LEU A 150 5.01 6.71 1.40
C LEU A 150 4.64 6.78 2.89
N SER A 151 4.71 7.96 3.49
CA SER A 151 4.27 8.18 4.87
C SER A 151 2.82 8.68 4.90
N VAL A 152 1.93 7.95 5.58
CA VAL A 152 0.53 8.34 5.75
C VAL A 152 0.34 8.82 7.19
N TYR A 153 0.01 10.09 7.37
CA TYR A 153 -0.30 10.67 8.68
C TYR A 153 -1.80 10.62 8.94
N VAL A 154 -2.19 10.21 10.14
CA VAL A 154 -3.59 10.17 10.55
C VAL A 154 -3.89 11.39 11.42
N GLU A 155 -4.80 12.25 10.94
CA GLU A 155 -5.22 13.46 11.65
C GLU A 155 -6.43 13.19 12.56
N ASN A 156 -6.57 14.01 13.61
CA ASN A 156 -7.66 13.94 14.59
C ASN A 156 -7.80 12.54 15.21
N ILE A 157 -6.69 11.95 15.64
CA ILE A 157 -6.71 10.67 16.39
C ILE A 157 -7.33 10.80 17.78
N ASN A 158 -7.28 12.02 18.30
CA ASN A 158 -7.82 12.37 19.59
C ASN A 158 -8.49 13.74 19.48
N ASP A 159 -9.80 13.72 19.26
CA ASP A 159 -10.69 14.84 19.50
C ASP A 159 -10.86 15.10 21.02
N ILE A 160 -11.28 16.31 21.38
CA ILE A 160 -11.51 16.67 22.78
C ILE A 160 -12.96 16.32 23.16
N PRO A 161 -13.22 15.68 24.32
CA PRO A 161 -14.57 15.53 24.80
C PRO A 161 -15.19 16.89 25.10
N VAL A 162 -16.43 17.09 24.68
CA VAL A 162 -17.15 18.36 24.87
C VAL A 162 -18.46 18.15 25.60
N PHE A 163 -18.84 19.13 26.42
CA PHE A 163 -20.17 19.22 27.00
C PHE A 163 -21.15 19.75 25.93
N ALA A 164 -22.05 18.90 25.45
CA ALA A 164 -23.02 19.25 24.41
C ALA A 164 -24.04 20.32 24.85
N ASN A 165 -24.21 20.50 26.16
CA ASN A 165 -25.09 21.50 26.77
C ASN A 165 -24.36 22.47 27.72
N ALA A 166 -23.04 22.67 27.55
CA ALA A 166 -22.35 23.66 28.37
C ALA A 166 -22.79 25.09 28.03
N GLU A 167 -23.18 25.83 29.08
CA GLU A 167 -23.38 27.27 29.04
C GLU A 167 -22.36 27.93 29.96
N SER A 168 -21.71 29.00 29.50
CA SER A 168 -20.60 29.65 30.22
C SER A 168 -20.99 30.27 31.56
N ASP A 169 -22.28 30.56 31.76
CA ASP A 169 -22.82 31.27 32.93
C ASP A 169 -24.15 30.65 33.39
N LEU A 170 -24.25 29.33 33.35
CA LEU A 170 -25.45 28.61 33.78
C LEU A 170 -25.78 28.93 35.26
N LYS A 171 -26.99 29.41 35.52
CA LYS A 171 -27.49 29.72 36.87
C LYS A 171 -28.71 28.88 37.17
N ILE A 172 -28.59 28.04 38.19
CA ILE A 172 -29.67 27.17 38.65
C ILE A 172 -30.12 27.63 40.03
N GLY A 173 -31.38 28.03 40.16
CA GLY A 173 -32.00 28.33 41.45
C GLY A 173 -32.44 27.05 42.15
N VAL A 174 -32.10 26.89 43.42
CA VAL A 174 -32.49 25.73 44.25
C VAL A 174 -33.19 26.25 45.49
N GLU A 175 -34.40 25.77 45.76
CA GLU A 175 -35.15 26.15 46.97
C GLU A 175 -34.53 25.50 48.22
N GLU A 176 -34.51 26.20 49.36
CA GLU A 176 -33.85 25.72 50.58
C GLU A 176 -34.46 24.43 51.18
N ASN A 177 -35.72 24.16 50.85
CA ASN A 177 -36.47 22.97 51.26
C ASN A 177 -36.41 21.84 50.23
N THR A 178 -35.55 21.95 49.21
CA THR A 178 -35.32 20.88 48.23
C THR A 178 -34.88 19.60 48.95
N ALA A 179 -35.53 18.48 48.63
CA ALA A 179 -35.21 17.20 49.26
C ALA A 179 -33.78 16.75 48.92
N VAL A 180 -33.09 16.16 49.89
CA VAL A 180 -31.75 15.57 49.70
C VAL A 180 -31.83 14.48 48.63
N GLY A 181 -30.86 14.47 47.71
CA GLY A 181 -30.81 13.53 46.58
C GLY A 181 -31.62 13.95 45.35
N THR A 182 -32.17 15.16 45.33
CA THR A 182 -32.81 15.72 44.13
C THR A 182 -31.75 15.96 43.04
N LEU A 183 -31.97 15.42 41.84
CA LEU A 183 -31.16 15.73 40.66
C LEU A 183 -31.36 17.20 40.25
N LEU A 184 -30.28 17.99 40.29
CA LEU A 184 -30.35 19.42 40.01
C LEU A 184 -30.02 19.77 38.54
N TYR A 185 -29.13 19.01 37.91
CA TYR A 185 -28.71 19.23 36.53
C TYR A 185 -28.11 17.98 35.92
N THR A 186 -28.16 17.89 34.59
CA THR A 186 -27.53 16.81 33.82
C THR A 186 -26.67 17.42 32.73
N TYR A 187 -25.38 17.06 32.72
CA TYR A 187 -24.50 17.33 31.59
C TYR A 187 -24.62 16.21 30.55
N PHE A 188 -24.59 16.59 29.28
CA PHE A 188 -24.41 15.68 28.15
C PHE A 188 -23.00 15.89 27.62
N THR A 189 -22.28 14.80 27.37
CA THR A 189 -20.97 14.83 26.72
C THR A 189 -20.99 14.10 25.41
N THR A 190 -20.16 14.56 24.50
CA THR A 190 -19.88 13.91 23.23
C THR A 190 -18.38 13.90 23.01
N ASP A 191 -17.91 12.79 22.49
CA ASP A 191 -16.55 12.62 21.98
C ASP A 191 -16.65 12.01 20.58
N LEU A 192 -15.82 12.47 19.64
CA LEU A 192 -15.79 11.93 18.29
C LEU A 192 -14.97 10.64 18.22
N ASP A 193 -14.09 10.41 19.19
CA ASP A 193 -13.28 9.20 19.30
C ASP A 193 -14.10 8.08 19.93
N SER A 194 -14.55 7.15 19.09
CA SER A 194 -15.45 6.06 19.51
C SER A 194 -14.86 5.09 20.55
N VAL A 195 -13.53 5.12 20.71
CA VAL A 195 -12.77 4.26 21.63
C VAL A 195 -12.46 4.92 22.97
N ASP A 196 -12.74 6.22 23.09
CA ASP A 196 -12.39 7.00 24.26
C ASP A 196 -13.34 6.78 25.43
N VAL A 197 -12.79 6.83 26.64
CA VAL A 197 -13.55 6.77 27.89
C VAL A 197 -13.54 8.15 28.52
N VAL A 198 -14.66 8.85 28.39
CA VAL A 198 -14.85 10.17 29.01
C VAL A 198 -15.01 9.99 30.51
N THR A 199 -14.12 10.62 31.29
CA THR A 199 -14.16 10.61 32.76
C THR A 199 -14.48 11.99 33.30
N TYR A 200 -15.15 12.05 34.45
CA TYR A 200 -15.53 13.30 35.10
C TYR A 200 -14.87 13.41 36.47
N SER A 201 -14.44 14.62 36.80
CA SER A 201 -13.99 14.95 38.14
C SER A 201 -14.56 16.30 38.54
N TRP A 202 -14.85 16.47 39.82
CA TRP A 202 -15.35 17.72 40.35
C TRP A 202 -14.60 18.05 41.63
N THR A 203 -14.24 19.33 41.77
CA THR A 203 -13.60 19.85 42.97
C THR A 203 -14.53 20.91 43.57
N PRO A 204 -15.22 20.63 44.68
CA PRO A 204 -16.03 21.64 45.32
C PRO A 204 -15.18 22.78 45.89
N THR A 205 -15.73 23.98 45.85
CA THR A 205 -15.26 25.07 46.72
C THR A 205 -15.91 24.91 48.10
N THR A 206 -15.15 25.20 49.17
CA THR A 206 -15.41 24.83 50.58
C THR A 206 -16.87 24.87 51.06
N ASN A 207 -17.28 23.88 51.90
CA ASN A 207 -18.65 23.57 52.37
C ASN A 207 -19.56 22.93 51.30
N SER A 208 -19.14 21.80 50.71
CA SER A 208 -19.86 21.16 49.61
C SER A 208 -21.17 20.49 50.04
N TYR A 209 -22.29 21.19 49.85
CA TYR A 209 -23.64 20.61 49.93
C TYR A 209 -24.05 19.84 48.67
N PHE A 210 -23.26 19.96 47.60
CA PHE A 210 -23.50 19.33 46.32
C PHE A 210 -22.57 18.14 46.12
N ASP A 211 -22.98 17.24 45.24
CA ASP A 211 -22.17 16.11 44.78
C ASP A 211 -22.41 15.90 43.28
N ILE A 212 -21.47 15.25 42.60
CA ILE A 212 -21.63 14.79 41.22
C ILE A 212 -21.58 13.26 41.25
N ASP A 213 -22.44 12.61 40.48
CA ASP A 213 -22.33 11.16 40.33
C ASP A 213 -20.99 10.81 39.67
N SER A 214 -20.38 9.72 40.14
CA SER A 214 -19.23 9.14 39.43
C SER A 214 -19.77 8.42 38.20
N ALA A 215 -19.26 8.77 37.01
CA ALA A 215 -19.46 7.92 35.83
C ALA A 215 -18.67 6.61 35.96
#